data_AF-A0A8C2LKM4-F1
#
_entry.id   AF-A0A8C2LKM4-F1
#
_cell.length_a   1.000
_cell.length_b   1.000
_cell.length_c   1.000
_cell.angle_alpha   90.00
_cell.angle_beta   90.00
_cell.angle_gamma   90.00
#
_symmetry.space_group_name_H-M   'P 1'
#
loop_
_entity.id
_entity.type
_entity.pdbx_description
1 polymer ?
#
loop_
_entity_poly.entity_id
_entity_poly.type
_entity_poly.pdbx_seq_one_letter_code
_entity_poly.pdbx_strand_id
1 'polypeptide(L)'
;MPACCSWNDVLQYETNKVTRIQSMNYGTIKWVLHVMVFSYVSFALVSDKLYQRKEPVISSVHTKVKGIAKVTENVMEGGVMKSLHSVFDTADYTFPLQGNSFFVMTNFLKSEGQEQKLCPEVSRGHVSKLHLRDPRAKKAEVGISLEL
;
A
#
# COMPACT_ATOMS: atom_id res chain seq x y z
N MET A 1 13.52 38.49 -62.66
CA MET A 1 13.82 37.87 -61.35
C MET A 1 13.91 36.37 -61.58
N PRO A 2 15.08 35.81 -61.93
CA PRO A 2 15.17 34.42 -62.32
C PRO A 2 15.24 33.48 -61.11
N ALA A 3 14.86 32.24 -61.34
CA ALA A 3 14.59 31.18 -60.39
C ALA A 3 15.70 30.98 -59.34
N CYS A 4 15.36 31.15 -58.06
CA CYS A 4 16.26 31.00 -56.92
C CYS A 4 16.30 29.56 -56.34
N CYS A 5 15.61 28.61 -56.96
CA CYS A 5 15.52 27.23 -56.48
C CYS A 5 15.72 26.25 -57.65
N SER A 6 16.94 25.76 -57.83
CA SER A 6 17.24 24.67 -58.75
C SER A 6 16.96 23.33 -58.07
N TRP A 7 16.40 22.35 -58.79
CA TRP A 7 16.21 20.97 -58.26
C TRP A 7 17.51 20.34 -57.72
N ASN A 8 18.65 20.83 -58.17
CA ASN A 8 19.97 20.40 -57.73
C ASN A 8 20.32 20.84 -56.30
N ASP A 9 19.66 21.87 -55.75
CA ASP A 9 19.92 22.33 -54.37
C ASP A 9 19.30 21.42 -53.30
N VAL A 10 18.25 20.65 -53.65
CA VAL A 10 17.64 19.66 -52.76
C VAL A 10 18.56 18.45 -52.54
N LEU A 11 19.47 18.19 -53.48
CA LEU A 11 20.46 17.11 -53.42
C LEU A 11 21.83 17.60 -52.92
N GLN A 12 21.94 18.85 -52.46
CA GLN A 12 23.18 19.31 -51.84
C GLN A 12 23.35 18.69 -50.46
N TYR A 13 24.41 17.91 -50.32
CA TYR A 13 24.89 17.39 -49.05
C TYR A 13 26.22 18.07 -48.71
N GLU A 14 26.19 18.99 -47.74
CA GLU A 14 27.42 19.55 -47.20
C GLU A 14 28.02 18.61 -46.15
N THR A 15 29.28 18.24 -46.36
CA THR A 15 30.06 17.49 -45.37
C THR A 15 31.01 18.43 -44.63
N ASN A 16 31.11 18.24 -43.32
CA ASN A 16 32.12 18.94 -42.53
C ASN A 16 33.53 18.54 -42.99
N LYS A 17 34.36 19.55 -43.26
CA LYS A 17 35.78 19.35 -43.56
C LYS A 17 36.51 19.09 -42.25
N VAL A 18 37.05 17.89 -42.08
CA VAL A 18 37.78 17.47 -40.88
C VAL A 18 39.26 17.24 -41.19
N THR A 19 40.14 17.65 -40.29
CA THR A 19 41.57 17.37 -40.38
C THR A 19 41.93 16.17 -39.51
N ARG A 20 42.69 15.22 -40.07
CA ARG A 20 43.11 14.02 -39.34
C ARG A 20 44.47 14.25 -38.68
N ILE A 21 44.48 14.32 -37.35
CA ILE A 21 45.71 14.43 -36.57
C ILE A 21 46.20 13.02 -36.21
N GLN A 22 47.34 12.61 -36.74
CA GLN A 22 47.93 11.30 -36.45
C GLN A 22 48.81 11.40 -35.21
N SER A 23 48.29 10.92 -34.08
CA SER A 23 49.02 10.88 -32.81
C SER A 23 48.53 9.73 -31.95
N MET A 24 49.47 9.07 -31.26
CA MET A 24 49.14 7.94 -30.39
C MET A 24 48.32 8.39 -29.18
N ASN A 25 48.69 9.50 -28.54
CA ASN A 25 48.05 9.99 -27.32
C ASN A 25 46.58 10.40 -27.53
N TYR A 26 46.27 11.16 -28.58
CA TYR A 26 44.87 11.55 -28.84
C TYR A 26 44.03 10.34 -29.29
N GLY A 27 44.66 9.37 -29.97
CA GLY A 27 44.03 8.10 -30.31
C GLY A 27 43.64 7.29 -29.07
N THR A 28 44.56 7.10 -28.12
CA THR A 28 44.29 6.35 -26.88
C THR A 28 43.23 7.02 -26.03
N ILE A 29 43.29 8.34 -25.84
CA ILE A 29 42.27 9.08 -25.08
C ILE A 29 40.89 8.92 -25.73
N LYS A 30 40.80 9.06 -27.06
CA LYS A 30 39.54 8.87 -27.79
C LYS A 30 38.96 7.46 -27.55
N TRP A 31 39.78 6.42 -27.65
CA TRP A 31 39.33 5.04 -27.46
C TRP A 31 38.93 4.76 -26.01
N VAL A 32 39.68 5.27 -25.03
CA VAL A 32 39.36 5.12 -23.60
C VAL A 32 38.01 5.77 -23.28
N LEU A 33 37.76 6.99 -23.77
CA LEU A 33 36.47 7.66 -23.60
C LEU A 33 35.32 6.87 -24.24
N HIS A 34 35.51 6.35 -25.46
CA HIS A 34 34.51 5.51 -26.12
C HIS A 34 34.21 4.24 -25.33
N VAL A 35 35.24 3.53 -24.84
CA VAL A 35 35.07 2.30 -24.04
C VAL A 35 34.39 2.61 -22.70
N MET A 36 34.74 3.71 -22.05
CA MET A 36 34.11 4.13 -20.79
C MET A 36 32.61 4.39 -20.97
N VAL A 37 32.24 5.18 -21.99
CA VAL A 37 30.83 5.47 -22.30
C VAL A 37 30.09 4.18 -22.68
N PHE A 38 30.68 3.35 -23.53
CA PHE A 38 30.08 2.08 -23.94
C PHE A 38 29.85 1.13 -22.75
N SER A 39 30.83 1.02 -21.84
CA SER A 39 30.72 0.22 -20.63
C SER A 39 29.61 0.72 -19.71
N TYR A 40 29.49 2.04 -19.51
CA TYR A 40 28.45 2.62 -18.68
C TYR A 40 27.04 2.33 -19.25
N VAL A 41 26.85 2.56 -20.55
CA VAL A 41 25.56 2.28 -21.22
C VAL A 41 25.21 0.79 -21.13
N SER A 42 26.19 -0.09 -21.34
CA SER A 42 26.00 -1.54 -21.21
C SER A 42 25.63 -1.94 -19.78
N PHE A 43 26.31 -1.37 -18.77
CA PHE A 43 26.02 -1.62 -17.37
C PHE A 43 24.62 -1.17 -16.97
N ALA A 44 24.18 0.02 -17.39
CA ALA A 44 22.84 0.52 -17.14
C ALA A 44 21.77 -0.36 -17.80
N LEU A 45 22.00 -0.77 -19.06
CA LEU A 45 21.08 -1.62 -19.81
C LEU A 45 20.86 -2.98 -19.13
N VAL A 46 21.93 -3.57 -18.59
CA VAL A 46 21.85 -4.85 -17.87
C VAL A 46 21.25 -4.69 -16.47
N SER A 47 21.71 -3.70 -15.70
CA SER A 47 21.29 -3.50 -14.30
C SER A 47 19.80 -3.16 -14.21
N ASP A 48 19.35 -2.21 -15.03
CA ASP A 48 17.96 -1.75 -15.01
C ASP A 48 17.04 -2.60 -15.90
N LYS A 49 17.60 -3.59 -16.60
CA LYS A 49 16.93 -4.44 -17.58
C LYS A 49 16.15 -3.63 -18.62
N LEU A 50 16.75 -2.54 -19.11
CA LEU A 50 16.11 -1.61 -20.06
C LEU A 50 15.75 -2.26 -21.40
N TYR A 51 16.34 -3.41 -21.71
CA TYR A 51 15.97 -4.24 -22.86
C TYR A 51 14.62 -4.94 -22.71
N GLN A 52 14.02 -4.96 -21.52
CA GLN A 52 12.72 -5.57 -21.26
C GLN A 52 11.62 -4.51 -21.13
N ARG A 53 10.45 -4.77 -21.72
CA ARG A 53 9.23 -4.01 -21.45
C ARG A 53 8.71 -4.39 -20.06
N LYS A 54 8.68 -3.44 -19.13
CA LYS A 54 8.13 -3.65 -17.77
C LYS A 54 6.63 -3.39 -17.81
N GLU A 55 5.86 -4.36 -17.32
CA GLU A 55 4.41 -4.20 -17.12
C GLU A 55 4.11 -4.22 -15.62
N PRO A 56 3.32 -3.26 -15.11
CA PRO A 56 2.92 -3.26 -13.71
C PRO A 56 1.92 -4.40 -13.46
N VAL A 57 2.08 -5.09 -12.33
CA VAL A 57 1.13 -6.12 -11.90
C VAL A 57 -0.09 -5.44 -11.29
N ILE A 58 -1.28 -5.78 -11.79
CA ILE A 58 -2.56 -5.43 -11.15
C ILE A 58 -2.89 -6.56 -10.19
N SER A 59 -2.81 -6.31 -8.89
CA SER A 59 -3.17 -7.29 -7.85
C SER A 59 -4.54 -6.97 -7.24
N SER A 60 -5.49 -7.90 -7.35
CA SER A 60 -6.67 -7.96 -6.51
C SER A 60 -6.36 -8.74 -5.24
N VAL A 61 -6.94 -8.33 -4.11
CA VAL A 61 -6.87 -9.11 -2.86
C VAL A 61 -8.29 -9.20 -2.32
N HIS A 62 -8.82 -10.42 -2.22
CA HIS A 62 -10.10 -10.68 -1.60
C HIS A 62 -9.87 -11.37 -0.24
N THR A 63 -10.17 -10.66 0.84
CA THR A 63 -9.97 -11.19 2.20
C THR A 63 -11.27 -11.78 2.75
N LYS A 64 -11.19 -12.96 3.36
CA LYS A 64 -12.32 -13.60 4.04
C LYS A 64 -11.92 -14.00 5.44
N VAL A 65 -12.52 -13.34 6.43
CA VAL A 65 -12.30 -13.65 7.85
C VAL A 65 -13.34 -14.68 8.30
N LYS A 66 -12.89 -15.76 8.93
CA LYS A 66 -13.75 -16.80 9.52
C LYS A 66 -13.39 -16.97 10.98
N GLY A 67 -14.37 -17.02 11.86
CA GLY A 67 -14.11 -17.32 13.25
C GLY A 67 -15.28 -16.98 14.15
N ILE A 68 -15.37 -17.69 15.26
CA ILE A 68 -16.40 -17.50 16.27
C ILE A 68 -15.70 -17.22 17.60
N ALA A 69 -16.14 -16.18 18.30
CA ALA A 69 -15.65 -15.83 19.63
C ALA A 69 -16.78 -15.96 20.65
N LYS A 70 -16.51 -16.65 21.76
CA LYS A 70 -17.44 -16.75 22.90
C LYS A 70 -17.02 -15.77 23.98
N VAL A 71 -17.90 -14.83 24.29
CA VAL A 71 -17.70 -13.78 25.28
C VAL A 71 -18.69 -13.97 26.42
N THR A 72 -18.22 -13.86 27.66
CA THR A 72 -19.10 -13.85 28.84
C THR A 72 -19.15 -12.43 29.36
N GLU A 73 -20.25 -11.74 29.08
CA GLU A 73 -20.51 -10.40 29.58
C GLU A 73 -21.25 -10.49 30.90
N ASN A 74 -21.06 -9.49 31.75
CA ASN A 74 -21.95 -9.31 32.87
C ASN A 74 -22.59 -7.93 32.77
N VAL A 75 -23.85 -7.90 32.36
CA VAL A 75 -24.60 -6.68 32.09
C VAL A 75 -25.41 -6.33 33.33
N MET A 76 -25.35 -5.06 33.72
CA MET A 76 -26.15 -4.51 34.80
C MET A 76 -27.38 -3.83 34.19
N GLU A 77 -28.52 -4.50 34.26
CA GLU A 77 -29.79 -4.01 33.71
C GLU A 77 -30.76 -3.80 34.88
N GLY A 78 -31.21 -2.56 35.11
CA GLY A 78 -32.18 -2.25 36.18
C GLY A 78 -31.69 -2.50 37.61
N GLY A 79 -30.37 -2.46 37.86
CA GLY A 79 -29.78 -2.70 39.20
C GLY A 79 -29.55 -4.16 39.55
N VAL A 80 -29.85 -5.10 38.65
CA VAL A 80 -29.58 -6.54 38.81
C VAL A 80 -28.45 -6.98 37.87
N MET A 81 -27.57 -7.79 38.41
CA MET A 81 -26.37 -8.32 37.76
C MET A 81 -26.72 -9.60 36.97
N LYS A 82 -26.75 -9.56 35.64
CA LYS A 82 -26.99 -10.74 34.78
C LYS A 82 -25.72 -11.10 34.02
N SER A 83 -25.31 -12.37 34.06
CA SER A 83 -24.24 -12.86 33.16
C SER A 83 -24.86 -13.30 31.83
N LEU A 84 -24.50 -12.64 30.74
CA LEU A 84 -24.93 -13.00 29.40
C LEU A 84 -23.76 -13.65 28.65
N HIS A 85 -24.00 -14.85 28.10
CA HIS A 85 -23.07 -15.45 27.17
C HIS A 85 -23.43 -14.98 25.76
N SER A 86 -22.58 -14.14 25.18
CA SER A 86 -22.73 -13.67 23.80
C SER A 86 -21.75 -14.40 22.89
N VAL A 87 -22.20 -14.73 21.68
CA VAL A 87 -21.39 -15.34 20.63
C VAL A 87 -21.22 -14.30 19.53
N PHE A 88 -19.98 -13.98 19.20
CA PHE A 88 -19.62 -13.05 18.13
C PHE A 88 -19.19 -13.85 16.91
N ASP A 89 -19.85 -13.63 15.78
CA ASP A 89 -19.50 -14.21 14.46
C ASP A 89 -18.82 -13.16 13.56
N THR A 90 -18.36 -13.55 12.37
CA THR A 90 -17.68 -12.67 11.40
C THR A 90 -18.43 -11.36 11.17
N ALA A 91 -19.76 -11.39 11.12
CA ALA A 91 -20.57 -10.19 10.90
C ALA A 91 -20.53 -9.18 12.07
N ASP A 92 -20.18 -9.60 13.29
CA ASP A 92 -20.23 -8.75 14.48
C ASP A 92 -18.90 -8.05 14.76
N TYR A 93 -17.77 -8.70 14.44
CA TYR A 93 -16.44 -8.15 14.69
C TYR A 93 -15.74 -7.61 13.43
N THR A 94 -16.30 -7.81 12.23
CA THR A 94 -15.78 -7.23 10.99
C THR A 94 -16.74 -6.19 10.43
N PHE A 95 -16.19 -5.11 9.87
CA PHE A 95 -16.96 -4.15 9.09
C PHE A 95 -16.77 -4.44 7.60
N PRO A 96 -17.83 -4.33 6.77
CA PRO A 96 -17.70 -4.48 5.33
C PRO A 96 -16.92 -3.31 4.75
N LEU A 97 -15.60 -3.47 4.65
CA LEU A 97 -14.71 -2.51 4.00
C LEU A 97 -14.51 -2.96 2.55
N GLN A 98 -14.86 -2.10 1.58
CA GLN A 98 -14.67 -2.35 0.15
C GLN A 98 -13.20 -2.14 -0.31
N GLY A 99 -12.21 -2.50 0.51
CA GLY A 99 -10.79 -2.26 0.24
C GLY A 99 -9.89 -3.46 0.54
N ASN A 100 -8.60 -3.30 0.27
CA ASN A 100 -7.56 -4.33 0.50
C ASN A 100 -7.22 -4.53 2.00
N SER A 101 -7.88 -3.81 2.90
CA SER A 101 -7.70 -3.91 4.35
C SER A 101 -8.97 -4.40 5.02
N PHE A 102 -8.80 -5.08 6.16
CA PHE A 102 -9.88 -5.61 6.96
C PHE A 102 -9.71 -5.16 8.41
N PHE A 103 -10.84 -5.01 9.12
CA PHE A 103 -10.86 -4.64 10.53
C PHE A 103 -11.39 -5.81 11.36
N VAL A 104 -10.76 -6.07 12.50
CA VAL A 104 -11.18 -7.10 13.46
C VAL A 104 -11.28 -6.47 14.84
N MET A 105 -12.48 -6.49 15.42
CA MET A 105 -12.72 -6.06 16.78
C MET A 105 -12.20 -7.10 17.78
N THR A 106 -11.28 -6.68 18.66
CA THR A 106 -10.66 -7.54 19.68
C THR A 106 -11.06 -7.18 21.10
N ASN A 107 -11.44 -5.93 21.34
CA ASN A 107 -12.01 -5.44 22.59
C ASN A 107 -13.13 -4.44 22.27
N PHE A 108 -14.19 -4.44 23.08
CA PHE A 108 -15.28 -3.49 22.96
C PHE A 108 -15.86 -3.14 24.33
N LEU A 109 -16.38 -1.91 24.43
CA LEU A 109 -17.13 -1.41 25.58
C LEU A 109 -18.45 -0.88 25.06
N LYS A 110 -19.56 -1.47 25.53
CA LYS A 110 -20.91 -1.10 25.09
C LYS A 110 -21.67 -0.46 26.24
N SER A 111 -22.28 0.70 25.97
CA SER A 111 -23.16 1.41 26.90
C SER A 111 -24.59 1.34 26.36
N GLU A 112 -25.41 0.47 26.94
CA GLU A 112 -26.83 0.33 26.56
C GLU A 112 -27.67 1.45 27.18
N GLY A 113 -28.77 1.84 26.51
CA GLY A 113 -29.74 2.79 27.07
C GLY A 113 -29.25 4.24 27.17
N GLN A 114 -28.32 4.65 26.29
CA GLN A 114 -27.95 6.05 26.18
C GLN A 114 -29.12 6.87 25.60
N GLU A 115 -29.54 7.88 26.36
CA GLU A 115 -30.62 8.80 25.99
C GLU A 115 -30.10 10.23 26.01
N GLN A 116 -30.62 11.07 25.12
CA GLN A 116 -30.24 12.48 25.07
C GLN A 116 -30.91 13.24 26.22
N LYS A 117 -30.19 13.42 27.33
CA LYS A 117 -30.63 14.16 28.52
C LYS A 117 -29.45 14.88 29.19
N LEU A 118 -29.76 15.80 30.11
CA LEU A 118 -28.73 16.45 30.92
C LEU A 118 -28.18 15.43 31.95
N CYS A 119 -26.96 14.96 31.73
CA CYS A 119 -26.25 14.01 32.61
C CYS A 119 -24.91 14.61 33.06
N PRO A 120 -24.46 14.38 34.31
CA PRO A 120 -23.11 14.73 34.73
C PRO A 120 -22.07 13.81 34.08
N GLU A 121 -20.90 14.36 33.75
CA GLU A 121 -19.74 13.62 33.23
C GLU A 121 -19.20 12.64 34.30
N VAL A 122 -18.78 11.45 33.87
CA VAL A 122 -18.23 10.45 34.80
C VAL A 122 -16.81 10.86 35.22
N SER A 123 -16.59 11.01 36.53
CA SER A 123 -15.25 11.34 37.05
C SER A 123 -14.28 10.16 36.87
N ARG A 124 -13.01 10.44 36.53
CA ARG A 124 -11.98 9.41 36.28
C ARG A 124 -11.83 8.38 37.41
N GLY A 125 -12.09 8.78 38.66
CA GLY A 125 -12.07 7.88 39.82
C GLY A 125 -13.31 6.98 39.96
N HIS A 126 -14.43 7.34 39.33
CA HIS A 126 -15.66 6.53 39.29
C HIS A 126 -15.74 5.61 38.08
N VAL A 127 -14.89 5.77 37.05
CA VAL A 127 -14.83 4.86 35.89
C VAL A 127 -14.52 3.42 36.32
N SER A 128 -13.69 3.23 37.36
CA SER A 128 -13.40 1.91 37.95
C SER A 128 -14.59 1.30 38.71
N LYS A 129 -15.60 2.12 39.04
CA LYS A 129 -16.75 1.76 39.88
C LYS A 129 -18.03 1.64 39.07
N LEU A 130 -18.15 2.35 37.95
CA LEU A 130 -19.00 1.91 36.85
C LEU A 130 -18.46 0.56 36.40
N HIS A 131 -19.31 -0.46 36.46
CA HIS A 131 -19.00 -1.80 35.99
C HIS A 131 -18.89 -1.84 34.46
N LEU A 132 -17.98 -1.05 33.87
CA LEU A 132 -17.41 -1.31 32.55
C LEU A 132 -16.53 -2.55 32.69
N ARG A 133 -17.18 -3.71 32.82
CA ARG A 133 -16.50 -4.99 32.92
C ARG A 133 -16.01 -5.37 31.55
N ASP A 134 -14.68 -5.49 31.44
CA ASP A 134 -13.98 -6.02 30.28
C ASP A 134 -14.59 -7.39 29.89
N PRO A 135 -15.18 -7.52 28.70
CA PRO A 135 -15.69 -8.79 28.20
C PRO A 135 -14.51 -9.75 28.01
N ARG A 136 -14.25 -10.64 28.98
CA ARG A 136 -13.21 -11.66 28.82
C ARG A 136 -13.66 -12.72 27.82
N ALA A 137 -13.11 -12.65 26.61
CA ALA A 137 -13.22 -13.72 25.62
C ALA A 137 -12.52 -14.99 26.15
N LYS A 138 -13.25 -16.11 26.27
CA LYS A 138 -12.69 -17.37 26.81
C LYS A 138 -11.96 -18.20 25.75
N LYS A 139 -12.33 -18.08 24.48
CA LYS A 139 -11.69 -18.75 23.34
C LYS A 139 -12.16 -18.10 22.03
N ALA A 140 -11.22 -17.74 21.17
CA ALA A 140 -11.48 -17.30 19.80
C ALA A 140 -10.64 -18.16 18.84
N GLU A 141 -11.28 -18.74 17.83
CA GLU A 141 -10.59 -19.38 16.71
C GLU A 141 -10.86 -18.51 15.49
N VAL A 142 -9.91 -17.63 15.17
CA VAL A 142 -10.00 -16.73 14.02
C VAL A 142 -9.00 -17.21 12.96
N GLY A 143 -9.52 -17.59 11.81
CA GLY A 143 -8.76 -17.91 10.60
C GLY A 143 -8.96 -16.83 9.55
N ILE A 144 -7.86 -16.40 8.92
CA ILE A 144 -7.88 -15.44 7.82
C ILE A 144 -7.52 -16.20 6.55
N SER A 145 -8.41 -16.19 5.56
CA SER A 145 -8.13 -16.69 4.22
C SER A 145 -7.90 -15.51 3.29
N LEU A 146 -6.75 -15.52 2.61
CA LEU A 146 -6.39 -14.53 1.60
C LEU A 146 -6.48 -15.22 0.23
N GLU A 147 -7.41 -14.77 -0.61
CA GLU A 147 -7.49 -15.17 -2.01
C GLU A 147 -6.96 -14.01 -2.87
N LEU A 148 -6.06 -14.31 -3.83
CA LEU A 148 -5.49 -13.35 -4.79
C LEU A 148 -6.30 -13.35 -6.10
#